data_AF-A0A0N4TF02-F1
#
_entry.id   AF-A0A0N4TF02-F1
#
_cell.length_a   1.000
_cell.length_b   1.000
_cell.length_c   1.000
_cell.angle_alpha   90.00
_cell.angle_beta   90.00
_cell.angle_gamma   90.00
#
_symmetry.space_group_name_H-M   'P 1'
#
loop_
_entity.id
_entity.type
_entity.pdbx_description
1 polymer ?
#
loop_
_entity_poly.entity_id
_entity_poly.type
_entity_poly.pdbx_seq_one_letter_code
_entity_poly.pdbx_strand_id
1 'polypeptide(L)'
;MFQNGNINISGFQIINREAKEYSKLKNAILKAEKVDIDNEIKPVFVHDAMLVLRALFATVLRRNDSLFRHNFRHGQLYNREYPGLYCHPSMDVDNPHRPFTTFEHGQILARALRGVSVVNF
;
A
#
# COMPACT_ATOMS: atom_id res chain seq x y z
N MET A 1 7.56 -35.06 -37.66
CA MET A 1 7.81 -33.90 -38.54
C MET A 1 6.80 -32.83 -38.12
N PHE A 2 7.19 -31.85 -37.31
CA PHE A 2 6.35 -30.69 -37.00
C PHE A 2 6.81 -29.54 -37.89
N GLN A 3 5.99 -29.21 -38.88
CA GLN A 3 6.11 -28.02 -39.71
C GLN A 3 5.46 -26.83 -38.97
N ASN A 4 6.07 -25.64 -39.12
CA ASN A 4 5.63 -24.31 -38.68
C ASN A 4 6.11 -23.83 -37.29
N GLY A 5 7.42 -23.54 -37.19
CA GLY A 5 8.06 -22.86 -36.06
C GLY A 5 8.17 -21.33 -36.19
N ASN A 6 7.23 -20.67 -36.87
CA ASN A 6 7.25 -19.21 -37.11
C ASN A 6 6.11 -18.48 -36.38
N ILE A 7 5.84 -18.83 -35.13
CA ILE A 7 4.85 -18.13 -34.32
C ILE A 7 5.56 -16.98 -33.60
N ASN A 8 5.24 -15.74 -33.97
CA ASN A 8 5.67 -14.56 -33.21
C ASN A 8 4.84 -14.45 -31.94
N ILE A 9 5.50 -14.60 -30.79
CA ILE A 9 4.90 -14.41 -29.47
C ILE A 9 5.29 -13.02 -28.97
N SER A 10 4.29 -12.15 -28.80
CA SER A 10 4.43 -10.85 -28.14
C SER A 10 3.84 -10.90 -26.74
N GLY A 11 4.39 -10.12 -25.81
CA GLY A 11 3.90 -10.02 -24.45
C GLY A 11 4.07 -8.62 -23.88
N PHE A 12 3.52 -8.41 -22.69
CA PHE A 12 3.69 -7.19 -21.92
C PHE A 12 4.58 -7.45 -20.72
N GLN A 13 5.38 -6.46 -20.39
CA GLN A 13 6.20 -6.46 -19.19
C GLN A 13 5.96 -5.15 -18.44
N ILE A 14 5.51 -5.27 -17.19
CA ILE A 14 5.23 -4.10 -16.34
C ILE A 14 6.49 -3.64 -15.61
N ILE A 15 7.45 -4.55 -15.39
CA ILE A 15 8.66 -4.31 -14.60
C ILE A 15 9.86 -4.22 -15.52
N ASN A 16 10.53 -3.08 -15.58
CA ASN A 16 11.81 -2.99 -16.26
C ASN A 16 12.91 -3.67 -15.44
N ARG A 17 13.34 -4.87 -15.85
CA ARG A 17 14.38 -5.65 -15.15
C ARG A 17 15.79 -5.09 -15.32
N GLU A 18 15.98 -4.18 -16.26
CA GLU A 18 17.26 -3.49 -16.52
C GLU A 18 17.41 -2.24 -15.66
N ALA A 19 16.34 -1.79 -15.01
CA ALA A 19 16.36 -0.63 -14.11
C ALA A 19 17.25 -0.89 -12.89
N LYS A 20 18.04 0.12 -12.51
CA LYS A 20 18.99 0.04 -11.38
C LYS A 20 18.26 -0.20 -10.06
N GLU A 21 17.09 0.41 -9.90
CA GLU A 21 16.21 0.33 -8.74
C GLU A 21 15.72 -1.10 -8.53
N TYR A 22 15.32 -1.77 -9.63
CA TYR A 22 14.93 -3.16 -9.59
C TYR A 22 16.11 -4.07 -9.20
N SER A 23 17.32 -3.81 -9.69
CA SER A 23 18.52 -4.57 -9.27
C SER A 23 18.80 -4.42 -7.76
N LYS A 24 18.65 -3.20 -7.21
CA LYS A 24 18.75 -2.96 -5.76
C LYS A 24 17.69 -3.77 -4.99
N LEU A 25 16.44 -3.70 -5.42
CA LEU A 25 15.32 -4.42 -4.80
C LEU A 25 15.54 -5.94 -4.84
N LYS A 26 15.94 -6.47 -6.00
CA LYS A 26 16.21 -7.89 -6.20
C LYS A 26 17.30 -8.40 -5.26
N ASN A 27 18.38 -7.63 -5.11
CA ASN A 27 19.49 -7.99 -4.24
C ASN A 27 19.12 -7.89 -2.75
N ALA A 28 18.26 -6.95 -2.37
CA ALA A 28 17.89 -6.74 -0.97
C ALA A 28 16.79 -7.70 -0.48
N ILE A 29 15.76 -7.96 -1.29
CA ILE A 29 14.53 -8.63 -0.85
C ILE A 29 14.35 -9.97 -1.54
N LEU A 30 14.35 -9.99 -2.88
CA LEU A 30 13.95 -11.18 -3.64
C LEU A 30 14.93 -12.35 -3.48
N LYS A 31 16.24 -12.06 -3.41
CA LYS A 31 17.26 -13.08 -3.12
C LYS A 31 17.21 -13.61 -1.69
N ALA A 32 16.87 -12.76 -0.72
CA ALA A 32 16.80 -13.14 0.69
C ALA A 32 15.60 -14.07 0.96
N GLU A 33 14.46 -13.77 0.35
CA GLU A 33 13.22 -14.52 0.53
C GLU A 33 13.11 -15.77 -0.36
N LYS A 34 14.11 -16.05 -1.22
CA LYS A 34 14.07 -17.12 -2.25
C LYS A 34 12.76 -17.09 -3.06
N VAL A 35 12.27 -15.89 -3.39
CA VAL A 35 11.03 -15.74 -4.14
C VAL A 35 11.24 -16.32 -5.54
N ASP A 36 10.35 -17.25 -5.91
CA ASP A 36 10.34 -17.83 -7.25
C ASP A 36 10.08 -16.75 -8.30
N ILE A 37 10.78 -16.86 -9.44
CA ILE A 37 10.79 -15.85 -10.50
C ILE A 37 9.38 -15.65 -11.08
N ASP A 38 8.56 -16.69 -11.09
CA ASP A 38 7.16 -16.63 -11.54
C ASP A 38 6.25 -15.80 -10.61
N ASN A 39 6.70 -15.55 -9.37
CA ASN A 39 5.95 -14.79 -8.37
C ASN A 39 6.60 -13.43 -8.06
N GLU A 40 7.64 -13.05 -8.81
CA GLU A 40 8.43 -11.82 -8.63
C GLU A 40 7.62 -10.53 -8.77
N ILE A 41 6.53 -10.56 -9.52
CA ILE A 41 5.71 -9.37 -9.75
C ILE A 41 5.08 -8.88 -8.45
N LYS A 42 4.60 -9.79 -7.59
CA LYS A 42 3.90 -9.45 -6.35
C LYS A 42 4.75 -8.64 -5.37
N PRO A 43 5.97 -9.06 -4.99
CA PRO A 43 6.80 -8.29 -4.06
C PRO A 43 7.22 -6.92 -4.64
N VAL A 44 7.39 -6.80 -5.95
CA VAL A 44 7.65 -5.50 -6.59
C VAL A 44 6.46 -4.56 -6.42
N PHE A 45 5.24 -5.03 -6.67
CA PHE A 45 4.04 -4.23 -6.41
C PHE A 45 3.85 -3.89 -4.93
N VAL A 46 4.15 -4.80 -4.01
CA VAL A 46 4.06 -4.54 -2.56
C VAL A 46 5.07 -3.47 -2.15
N HIS A 47 6.31 -3.56 -2.65
CA HIS A 47 7.33 -2.55 -2.41
C HIS A 47 6.87 -1.16 -2.88
N ASP A 48 6.37 -1.06 -4.11
CA ASP A 48 5.93 0.22 -4.67
C ASP A 48 4.68 0.75 -3.95
N ALA A 49 3.75 -0.12 -3.55
CA ALA A 49 2.62 0.25 -2.71
C ALA A 49 3.09 0.86 -1.37
N MET A 50 4.16 0.31 -0.77
CA MET A 50 4.72 0.89 0.46
C MET A 50 5.38 2.25 0.24
N LEU A 51 6.06 2.45 -0.89
CA LEU A 51 6.60 3.76 -1.25
C LEU A 51 5.48 4.80 -1.44
N VAL A 52 4.39 4.42 -2.12
CA VAL A 52 3.21 5.27 -2.30
C VAL A 52 2.59 5.63 -0.94
N LEU A 53 2.42 4.65 -0.04
CA LEU A 53 1.87 4.89 1.30
C LEU A 53 2.76 5.83 2.12
N ARG A 54 4.09 5.63 2.09
CA ARG A 54 5.03 6.53 2.76
C ARG A 54 4.92 7.96 2.21
N ALA A 55 4.89 8.11 0.88
CA ALA A 55 4.77 9.42 0.23
C ALA A 55 3.43 10.10 0.53
N LEU A 56 2.34 9.33 0.59
CA LEU A 56 1.02 9.79 1.01
C LEU A 56 1.07 10.37 2.44
N PHE A 57 1.56 9.59 3.40
CA PHE A 57 1.63 10.03 4.80
C PHE A 57 2.52 11.26 4.97
N ALA A 58 3.69 11.28 4.31
CA ALA A 58 4.56 12.45 4.32
C ALA A 58 3.84 13.70 3.76
N THR A 59 3.04 13.54 2.70
CA THR A 59 2.33 14.65 2.07
C THR A 59 1.24 15.22 2.98
N VAL A 60 0.43 14.37 3.62
CA VAL A 60 -0.65 14.84 4.51
C VAL A 60 -0.09 15.42 5.81
N LEU A 61 0.96 14.82 6.38
CA LEU A 61 1.59 15.28 7.62
C LEU A 61 2.36 16.59 7.44
N ARG A 62 2.91 16.87 6.24
CA ARG A 62 3.48 18.20 5.95
C ARG A 62 2.44 19.33 6.00
N ARG A 63 1.16 19.02 5.71
CA ARG A 63 0.07 20.00 5.72
C ARG A 63 -0.57 20.12 7.10
N ASN A 64 -0.63 19.02 7.84
CA ASN A 64 -1.11 18.97 9.21
C ASN A 64 -0.38 17.84 9.95
N ASP A 65 0.64 18.20 10.72
CA ASP A 65 1.46 17.27 11.49
C ASP A 65 0.67 16.61 12.64
N SER A 66 -0.35 17.30 13.14
CA SER A 66 -1.24 16.84 14.19
C SER A 66 -2.43 15.99 13.70
N LEU A 67 -2.50 15.65 12.41
CA LEU A 67 -3.64 14.95 11.80
C LEU A 67 -4.08 13.71 12.58
N PHE A 68 -3.13 12.89 13.03
CA PHE A 68 -3.40 11.65 13.76
C PHE A 68 -3.27 11.76 15.28
N ARG A 69 -3.15 12.97 15.83
CA ARG A 69 -2.87 13.21 17.26
C ARG A 69 -3.83 12.47 18.19
N HIS A 70 -5.10 12.41 17.81
CA HIS A 70 -6.17 11.80 18.61
C HIS A 70 -6.44 10.34 18.26
N ASN A 71 -5.87 9.84 17.16
CA ASN A 71 -6.14 8.50 16.63
C ASN A 71 -5.30 7.41 17.28
N PHE A 72 -4.17 7.70 17.91
CA PHE A 72 -3.32 6.68 18.51
C PHE A 72 -3.10 6.98 19.99
N ARG A 73 -3.72 6.18 20.86
CA ARG A 73 -3.63 6.30 22.33
C ARG A 73 -3.37 4.92 22.91
N HIS A 74 -2.36 4.79 23.79
CA HIS A 74 -2.00 3.52 24.44
C HIS A 74 -1.83 2.32 23.49
N GLY A 75 -1.26 2.54 22.30
CA GLY A 75 -1.06 1.49 21.29
C GLY A 75 -2.33 1.06 20.55
N GLN A 76 -3.46 1.73 20.78
CA GLN A 76 -4.73 1.46 20.13
C GLN A 76 -5.08 2.57 19.13
N LEU A 77 -5.71 2.16 18.03
CA LEU A 77 -6.34 3.08 17.08
C LEU A 77 -7.68 3.56 17.66
N TYR A 78 -7.98 4.84 17.51
CA TYR A 78 -9.27 5.45 17.79
C TYR A 78 -9.78 6.15 16.52
N ASN A 79 -11.08 6.12 16.32
CA ASN A 79 -11.77 6.83 15.25
C ASN A 79 -13.02 7.50 15.82
N ARG A 80 -13.05 8.84 15.80
CA ARG A 80 -14.16 9.63 16.36
C ARG A 80 -14.49 9.24 17.80
N GLU A 81 -13.47 9.21 18.64
CA GLU A 81 -13.52 8.84 20.07
C GLU A 81 -13.87 7.37 20.39
N TYR A 82 -14.10 6.50 19.40
CA TYR A 82 -14.29 5.07 19.63
C TYR A 82 -13.04 4.24 19.28
N PRO A 83 -12.76 3.13 19.99
CA PRO A 83 -11.63 2.27 19.66
C PRO A 83 -11.84 1.54 18.32
N GLY A 84 -10.79 1.52 17.49
CA GLY A 84 -10.73 0.82 16.21
C GLY A 84 -11.69 1.32 15.13
N LEU A 85 -11.83 0.51 14.09
CA LEU A 85 -12.78 0.68 12.98
C LEU A 85 -13.61 -0.59 12.86
N TYR A 86 -14.92 -0.48 13.00
CA TYR A 86 -15.82 -1.62 13.01
C TYR A 86 -16.65 -1.68 11.73
N CYS A 87 -16.64 -2.84 11.06
CA CYS A 87 -17.56 -3.13 9.96
C CYS A 87 -19.00 -3.32 10.47
N HIS A 88 -19.16 -3.92 11.66
CA HIS A 88 -20.44 -4.08 12.34
C HIS A 88 -20.34 -3.46 13.74
N PRO A 89 -20.84 -2.22 13.96
CA PRO A 89 -20.74 -1.54 15.25
C PRO A 89 -21.39 -2.31 16.40
N SER A 90 -22.36 -3.18 16.12
CA SER A 90 -23.00 -4.05 17.11
C SER A 90 -22.05 -5.06 17.76
N MET A 91 -20.85 -5.28 17.20
CA MET A 91 -19.83 -6.12 17.82
C MET A 91 -19.03 -5.39 18.91
N ASP A 92 -19.21 -4.08 19.03
CA ASP A 92 -18.58 -3.27 20.07
C ASP A 92 -19.40 -3.37 21.36
N VAL A 93 -19.11 -4.40 22.15
CA VAL A 93 -19.83 -4.71 23.40
C VAL A 93 -19.69 -3.58 24.42
N ASP A 94 -18.54 -2.90 24.42
CA ASP A 94 -18.24 -1.80 25.34
C ASP A 94 -18.95 -0.49 24.94
N ASN A 95 -19.35 -0.37 23.67
CA ASN A 95 -20.01 0.82 23.13
C ASN A 95 -21.28 0.45 22.33
N PRO A 96 -22.36 0.00 23.01
CA PRO A 96 -23.55 -0.54 22.34
C PRO A 96 -24.29 0.48 21.45
N HIS A 97 -24.08 1.78 21.67
CA HIS A 97 -24.68 2.86 20.87
C HIS A 97 -23.74 3.42 19.79
N ARG A 98 -22.63 2.74 19.50
CA ARG A 98 -21.66 3.21 18.52
C ARG A 98 -22.29 3.34 17.13
N PRO A 99 -22.17 4.50 16.46
CA PRO A 99 -22.65 4.66 15.10
C PRO A 99 -21.72 3.96 14.09
N PHE A 100 -22.30 3.48 12.98
CA PHE A 100 -21.51 3.08 11.82
C PHE A 100 -20.85 4.32 11.20
N THR A 101 -19.52 4.37 11.23
CA THR A 101 -18.77 5.52 10.73
C THR A 101 -17.54 5.08 9.95
N THR A 102 -17.23 5.84 8.90
CA THR A 102 -15.98 5.69 8.17
C THR A 102 -14.80 6.21 8.98
N PHE A 103 -13.58 5.90 8.55
CA PHE A 103 -12.39 6.54 9.09
C PHE A 103 -12.44 8.06 8.88
N GLU A 104 -12.22 8.84 9.94
CA GLU A 104 -12.39 10.29 9.95
C GLU A 104 -11.45 11.00 8.97
N HIS A 105 -10.25 10.47 8.76
CA HIS A 105 -9.27 11.02 7.81
C HIS A 105 -9.35 10.38 6.42
N GLY A 106 -10.30 9.46 6.20
CA GLY A 106 -10.39 8.69 4.95
C GLY A 106 -10.51 9.56 3.70
N GLN A 107 -11.33 10.62 3.75
CA GLN A 107 -11.48 11.53 2.60
C GLN A 107 -10.21 12.35 2.33
N ILE A 108 -9.51 12.79 3.38
CA ILE A 108 -8.26 13.55 3.27
C ILE A 108 -7.19 12.67 2.61
N LEU A 109 -7.04 11.44 3.09
CA LEU A 109 -6.10 10.47 2.53
C LEU A 109 -6.45 10.10 1.09
N ALA A 110 -7.72 9.82 0.79
CA ALA A 110 -8.14 9.46 -0.56
C ALA A 110 -7.91 10.59 -1.58
N ARG A 111 -8.13 11.85 -1.19
CA ARG A 111 -7.86 13.01 -2.06
C ARG A 111 -6.36 13.20 -2.27
N ALA A 112 -5.56 13.08 -1.21
CA ALA A 112 -4.11 13.21 -1.29
C ALA A 112 -3.48 12.09 -2.15
N LEU A 113 -3.98 10.85 -2.02
CA LEU A 113 -3.49 9.68 -2.75
C LEU A 113 -3.52 9.87 -4.27
N ARG A 114 -4.56 10.53 -4.80
CA ARG A 114 -4.68 10.83 -6.24
C ARG A 114 -3.56 11.72 -6.79
N GLY A 115 -2.94 12.51 -5.93
CA GLY A 115 -1.83 13.41 -6.28
C GLY A 115 -0.46 12.88 -5.88
N VAL A 116 -0.37 11.66 -5.36
CA VAL A 116 0.94 11.07 -4.98
C VAL A 116 1.67 10.68 -6.26
N SER A 117 2.86 11.26 -6.42
CA SER A 117 3.84 10.83 -7.41
C SER A 117 5.08 10.38 -6.66
N VAL A 118 5.45 9.12 -6.82
CA VAL A 118 6.72 8.61 -6.32
C VAL A 118 7.76 8.87 -7.42
N VAL A 119 8.58 9.91 -7.25
CA VAL A 119 9.74 10.12 -8.12
C VAL A 119 10.81 9.12 -7.67
N ASN A 120 11.20 8.21 -8.58
CA ASN A 120 12.17 7.16 -8.33
C ASN A 120 13.52 7.70 -7.83
N PHE A 121 14.22 6.92 -6.99
CA PHE A 121 15.55 7.19 -6.42
C PHE A 121 16.71 6.70 -7.29
#